data_AF-A0A258YLG8-F1
#
_entry.id   AF-A0A258YLG8-F1
#
_cell.length_a   1.000
_cell.length_b   1.000
_cell.length_c   1.000
_cell.angle_alpha   90.00
_cell.angle_beta   90.00
_cell.angle_gamma   90.00
#
_symmetry.space_group_name_H-M   'P 1'
#
loop_
_entity.id
_entity.type
_entity.pdbx_description
1 polymer ?
#
loop_
_entity_poly.entity_id
_entity_poly.type
_entity_poly.pdbx_seq_one_letter_code
_entity_poly.pdbx_strand_id
1 'polypeptide(L)'
;MQLTSYTSLGSYGHYFEGQHTVNFNSNLVVLELEELKSKKDLQAVALFILMYRITQEMYLAPREQPKVVILDEAWDLLTGGQTGDFIEAGYRRARKYGGAFLTGTQGINDYYRSAASQAALENADWLFMLRQKQESIA
;
A
#
# COMPACT_ATOMS: atom_id res chain seq x y z
N MET A 1 1.60 -10.88 26.80
CA MET A 1 0.77 -9.72 26.41
C MET A 1 1.17 -9.37 24.97
N GLN A 2 0.27 -9.53 23.99
CA GLN A 2 0.62 -9.48 22.54
C GLN A 2 1.16 -8.11 22.07
N LEU A 3 0.90 -7.04 22.80
CA LEU A 3 1.36 -5.69 22.45
C LEU A 3 2.75 -5.34 23.01
N THR A 4 3.28 -6.10 23.96
CA THR A 4 4.57 -5.77 24.63
C THR A 4 5.72 -5.67 23.64
N SER A 5 5.73 -6.48 22.57
CA SER A 5 6.77 -6.43 21.54
C SER A 5 6.83 -5.08 20.81
N TYR A 6 5.75 -4.31 20.79
CA TYR A 6 5.62 -3.03 20.09
C TYR A 6 5.78 -1.81 21.00
N THR A 7 5.89 -1.99 22.32
CA THR A 7 6.17 -0.89 23.25
C THR A 7 7.67 -0.61 23.33
N SER A 8 8.08 0.48 23.99
CA SER A 8 9.49 0.81 24.21
C SER A 8 10.29 -0.28 24.95
N LEU A 9 9.61 -1.23 25.60
CA LEU A 9 10.22 -2.37 26.30
C LEU A 9 10.33 -3.63 25.41
N GLY A 10 9.77 -3.59 24.20
CA GLY A 10 9.70 -4.70 23.26
C GLY A 10 10.76 -4.65 22.17
N SER A 11 10.95 -5.79 21.49
CA SER A 11 11.93 -5.93 20.40
C SER A 11 11.66 -5.05 19.18
N TYR A 12 10.43 -4.58 18.98
CA TYR A 12 10.05 -3.67 17.90
C TYR A 12 9.88 -2.21 18.36
N GLY A 13 10.11 -1.91 19.65
CA GLY A 13 9.87 -0.58 20.22
C GLY A 13 10.58 0.54 19.45
N HIS A 14 11.81 0.30 18.98
CA HIS A 14 12.60 1.27 18.23
C HIS A 14 11.94 1.76 16.92
N TYR A 15 11.03 0.98 16.31
CA TYR A 15 10.31 1.39 15.11
C TYR A 15 9.16 2.38 15.39
N PHE A 16 8.66 2.42 16.63
CA PHE A 16 7.46 3.18 17.01
C PHE A 16 7.73 4.22 18.08
N GLU A 17 8.92 4.22 18.68
CA GLU A 17 9.34 5.18 19.68
C GLU A 17 10.02 6.39 19.05
N GLY A 18 9.60 7.58 19.47
CA GLY A 18 10.16 8.86 19.03
C GLY A 18 9.29 9.57 17.98
N GLN A 19 9.87 10.60 17.36
CA GLN A 19 9.19 11.34 16.28
C GLN A 19 9.32 10.57 14.96
N HIS A 20 8.21 10.46 14.24
CA HIS A 20 8.22 9.90 12.90
C HIS A 20 8.99 10.81 11.94
N THR A 21 9.68 10.20 10.98
CA THR A 21 10.51 10.91 9.99
C THR A 21 9.79 11.18 8.67
N VAL A 22 8.58 10.63 8.49
CA VAL A 22 7.83 10.72 7.23
C VAL A 22 7.24 12.12 7.06
N ASN A 23 7.63 12.81 5.99
CA ASN A 23 7.09 14.11 5.60
C ASN A 23 6.25 13.98 4.33
N PHE A 24 4.93 14.14 4.47
CA PHE A 24 3.98 14.07 3.37
C PHE A 24 3.79 15.39 2.58
N ASN A 25 4.44 16.48 3.00
CA ASN A 25 4.40 17.75 2.27
C ASN A 25 5.37 17.80 1.08
N SER A 26 6.14 16.73 0.85
CA SER A 26 7.05 16.61 -0.29
C SER A 26 6.31 16.16 -1.54
N ASN A 27 6.77 16.63 -2.72
CA ASN A 27 6.19 16.21 -4.01
C ASN A 27 6.41 14.72 -4.33
N LEU A 28 7.44 14.11 -3.75
CA LEU A 28 7.73 12.69 -3.85
C LEU A 28 8.08 12.17 -2.45
N VAL A 29 7.35 11.14 -2.03
CA VAL A 29 7.57 10.44 -0.76
C VAL A 29 7.76 8.98 -1.11
N VAL A 30 8.94 8.44 -0.78
CA VAL A 30 9.28 7.03 -1.00
C VAL A 30 9.34 6.35 0.36
N LEU A 31 8.60 5.25 0.50
CA LEU A 31 8.52 4.45 1.71
C LEU A 31 9.14 3.09 1.41
N GLU A 32 10.38 2.88 1.86
CA GLU A 32 11.11 1.62 1.67
C GLU A 32 10.78 0.64 2.80
N LEU A 33 10.40 -0.59 2.43
CA LEU A 33 9.92 -1.61 3.37
C LEU A 33 10.69 -2.93 3.29
N GLU A 34 11.77 -3.00 2.50
CA GLU A 34 12.55 -4.22 2.32
C GLU A 34 13.06 -4.83 3.63
N GLU A 35 13.59 -4.02 4.55
CA GLU A 35 14.09 -4.49 5.85
C GLU A 35 13.00 -5.15 6.72
N LEU A 36 11.73 -4.79 6.49
CA LEU A 36 10.58 -5.34 7.20
C LEU A 36 10.10 -6.66 6.61
N LYS A 37 10.47 -7.03 5.37
CA LYS A 37 10.04 -8.29 4.72
C LYS A 37 10.38 -9.53 5.55
N SER A 38 11.48 -9.48 6.31
CA SER A 38 11.93 -10.56 7.23
C SER A 38 11.06 -10.72 8.47
N LYS A 39 10.21 -9.72 8.81
CA LYS A 39 9.40 -9.65 10.04
C LYS A 39 7.93 -9.40 9.67
N LYS A 40 7.24 -10.44 9.18
CA LYS A 40 5.89 -10.33 8.59
C LYS A 40 4.86 -9.62 9.49
N ASP A 41 4.85 -9.90 10.80
CA ASP A 41 3.94 -9.23 11.74
C ASP A 41 4.23 -7.72 11.85
N LEU A 42 5.51 -7.36 11.93
CA LEU A 42 5.94 -5.95 11.98
C LEU A 42 5.62 -5.23 10.66
N GLN A 43 5.88 -5.89 9.53
CA GLN A 43 5.57 -5.38 8.20
C GLN A 43 4.08 -5.05 8.06
N ALA A 44 3.21 -5.96 8.51
CA ALA A 44 1.76 -5.75 8.45
C ALA A 44 1.33 -4.53 9.27
N VAL A 45 1.84 -4.37 10.49
CA VAL A 45 1.53 -3.22 11.36
C VAL A 45 2.05 -1.91 10.77
N ALA A 46 3.31 -1.87 10.33
CA ALA A 46 3.93 -0.69 9.73
C ALA A 46 3.17 -0.25 8.48
N LEU A 47 2.85 -1.18 7.59
CA LEU A 47 2.08 -0.91 6.40
C LEU A 47 0.69 -0.38 6.72
N PHE A 48 -0.02 -0.98 7.68
CA PHE A 48 -1.34 -0.50 8.07
C PHE A 48 -1.30 0.97 8.53
N ILE A 49 -0.30 1.34 9.33
CA ILE A 49 -0.08 2.72 9.78
C ILE A 49 0.22 3.63 8.59
N LEU A 50 1.10 3.22 7.68
CA LEU A 50 1.46 4.00 6.49
C LEU A 50 0.26 4.21 5.57
N MET A 51 -0.51 3.16 5.29
CA MET A 51 -1.72 3.22 4.48
C MET A 51 -2.78 4.13 5.10
N TYR A 52 -2.96 4.06 6.42
CA TYR A 52 -3.82 4.98 7.15
C TYR A 52 -3.37 6.44 6.97
N ARG A 53 -2.08 6.74 7.15
CA ARG A 53 -1.53 8.09 6.97
C ARG A 53 -1.65 8.58 5.53
N ILE A 54 -1.28 7.77 4.54
CA ILE A 54 -1.44 8.07 3.11
C ILE A 54 -2.90 8.42 2.78
N THR A 55 -3.85 7.70 3.38
CA THR A 55 -5.27 7.92 3.15
C THR A 55 -5.75 9.23 3.80
N GLN A 56 -5.26 9.56 4.99
CA GLN A 56 -5.51 10.87 5.60
C GLN A 56 -4.99 11.99 4.69
N GLU A 57 -3.77 11.88 4.19
CA GLU A 57 -3.19 12.87 3.27
C GLU A 57 -3.99 12.96 1.97
N MET A 58 -4.40 11.83 1.41
CA MET A 58 -5.24 11.78 0.21
C MET A 58 -6.57 12.54 0.40
N TYR A 59 -7.18 12.45 1.58
CA TYR A 59 -8.50 13.01 1.84
C TYR A 59 -8.50 14.43 2.42
N LEU A 60 -7.48 14.78 3.22
CA LEU A 60 -7.40 16.06 3.93
C LEU A 60 -6.67 17.13 3.12
N ALA A 61 -5.76 16.74 2.22
CA ALA A 61 -5.07 17.70 1.38
C ALA A 61 -5.99 18.34 0.33
N PRO A 62 -5.65 19.52 -0.21
CA PRO A 62 -6.47 20.21 -1.20
C PRO A 62 -6.79 19.32 -2.41
N ARG A 63 -8.06 19.29 -2.81
CA ARG A 63 -8.55 18.45 -3.92
C ARG A 63 -7.98 18.87 -5.29
N GLU A 64 -7.55 20.12 -5.41
CA GLU A 64 -6.96 20.67 -6.63
C GLU A 64 -5.53 20.15 -6.87
N GLN A 65 -4.86 19.65 -5.83
CA GLN A 65 -3.55 19.03 -5.96
C GLN A 65 -3.71 17.57 -6.39
N PRO A 66 -3.26 17.17 -7.60
CA PRO A 66 -3.29 15.78 -8.04
C PRO A 66 -2.30 14.96 -7.22
N LYS A 67 -2.72 13.75 -6.84
CA LYS A 67 -1.91 12.84 -6.01
C LYS A 67 -1.97 11.44 -6.55
N VAL A 68 -0.84 10.74 -6.52
CA VAL A 68 -0.77 9.34 -6.93
C VAL A 68 -0.08 8.55 -5.84
N VAL A 69 -0.74 7.49 -5.38
CA VAL A 69 -0.13 6.48 -4.52
C VAL A 69 0.30 5.32 -5.39
N ILE A 70 1.60 5.03 -5.38
CA ILE A 70 2.18 3.92 -6.12
C ILE A 70 2.49 2.81 -5.13
N LEU A 71 1.95 1.63 -5.41
CA LEU A 71 2.15 0.43 -4.61
C LEU A 71 2.90 -0.60 -5.46
N ASP A 72 4.17 -0.80 -5.15
CA ASP A 72 5.01 -1.79 -5.83
C ASP A 72 4.87 -3.16 -5.16
N GLU A 73 4.72 -4.21 -5.97
CA GLU A 73 4.49 -5.60 -5.56
C GLU A 73 3.41 -5.80 -4.48
N ALA A 74 2.38 -4.95 -4.48
CA ALA A 74 1.40 -4.92 -3.40
C ALA A 74 0.37 -6.07 -3.42
N TRP A 75 0.54 -7.08 -4.27
CA TRP A 75 -0.30 -8.28 -4.26
C TRP A 75 -0.21 -9.00 -2.91
N ASP A 76 0.98 -9.04 -2.29
CA ASP A 76 1.19 -9.59 -0.94
C ASP A 76 0.35 -8.82 0.10
N LEU A 77 0.13 -7.53 -0.12
CA LEU A 77 -0.65 -6.64 0.75
C LEU A 77 -2.15 -6.80 0.55
N LEU A 78 -2.56 -7.16 -0.67
CA LEU A 78 -3.94 -7.37 -1.10
C LEU A 78 -4.50 -8.72 -0.65
N THR A 79 -3.66 -9.62 -0.12
CA THR A 79 -4.08 -10.94 0.41
C THR A 79 -4.38 -10.91 1.92
N GLY A 80 -3.90 -9.91 2.66
CA GLY A 80 -4.16 -9.76 4.10
C GLY A 80 -5.53 -9.12 4.34
N GLY A 81 -6.50 -9.88 4.87
CA GLY A 81 -7.92 -9.49 4.95
C GLY A 81 -8.21 -8.02 5.28
N GLN A 82 -7.74 -7.51 6.44
CA GLN A 82 -8.00 -6.12 6.84
C GLN A 82 -7.31 -5.07 5.95
N THR A 83 -6.16 -5.39 5.36
CA THR A 83 -5.42 -4.50 4.46
C THR A 83 -6.07 -4.47 3.07
N GLY A 84 -6.60 -5.61 2.60
CA GLY A 84 -7.31 -5.72 1.33
C GLY A 84 -8.56 -4.84 1.27
N ASP A 85 -9.43 -4.91 2.27
CA ASP A 85 -10.64 -4.09 2.36
C ASP A 85 -10.32 -2.58 2.36
N PHE A 86 -9.24 -2.21 3.06
CA PHE A 86 -8.78 -0.84 3.13
C PHE A 86 -8.31 -0.33 1.77
N ILE A 87 -7.49 -1.13 1.08
CA ILE A 87 -6.98 -0.79 -0.25
C ILE A 87 -8.15 -0.67 -1.23
N GLU A 88 -9.09 -1.63 -1.25
CA GLU A 88 -10.27 -1.58 -2.12
C GLU A 88 -11.09 -0.30 -1.90
N ALA A 89 -11.35 0.06 -0.64
CA ALA A 89 -12.06 1.29 -0.30
C ALA A 89 -11.29 2.55 -0.73
N GLY A 90 -9.96 2.54 -0.63
CA GLY A 90 -9.07 3.57 -1.14
C GLY A 90 -9.17 3.74 -2.65
N TYR A 91 -9.06 2.64 -3.41
CA TYR A 91 -9.19 2.62 -4.88
C TYR A 91 -10.49 3.24 -5.37
N ARG A 92 -11.62 2.91 -4.74
CA ARG A 92 -12.94 3.45 -5.13
C ARG A 92 -13.10 4.93 -4.79
N ARG A 93 -12.42 5.44 -3.75
CA ARG A 93 -12.62 6.80 -3.24
C ARG A 93 -11.61 7.80 -3.78
N ALA A 94 -10.38 7.39 -4.12
CA ALA A 94 -9.29 8.29 -4.51
C ALA A 94 -9.70 9.30 -5.59
N ARG A 95 -10.42 8.85 -6.61
CA ARG A 95 -10.89 9.71 -7.72
C ARG A 95 -11.70 10.92 -7.25
N LYS A 96 -12.47 10.78 -6.15
CA LYS A 96 -13.28 11.87 -5.57
C LYS A 96 -12.44 12.97 -4.93
N TYR A 97 -11.17 12.70 -4.64
CA TYR A 97 -10.24 13.60 -3.95
C TYR A 97 -9.08 14.07 -4.85
N GLY A 98 -9.22 13.93 -6.18
CA GLY A 98 -8.13 14.27 -7.11
C GLY A 98 -6.95 13.29 -7.04
N GLY A 99 -7.20 12.10 -6.50
CA GLY A 99 -6.21 11.06 -6.26
C GLY A 99 -6.31 9.88 -7.21
N ALA A 100 -5.20 9.19 -7.42
CA ALA A 100 -5.14 7.90 -8.08
C ALA A 100 -4.32 6.90 -7.25
N PHE A 101 -4.65 5.62 -7.42
CA PHE A 101 -3.82 4.51 -6.97
C PHE A 101 -3.27 3.79 -8.20
N LEU A 102 -1.99 3.43 -8.13
CA LEU A 102 -1.29 2.66 -9.15
C LEU A 102 -0.66 1.45 -8.46
N THR A 103 -0.90 0.27 -9.00
CA THR A 103 -0.22 -0.96 -8.59
C THR A 103 0.66 -1.51 -9.71
N GLY A 104 1.85 -1.97 -9.33
CA GLY A 104 2.76 -2.71 -10.21
C GLY A 104 2.94 -4.14 -9.71
N THR A 105 3.02 -5.10 -10.63
CA THR A 105 3.39 -6.49 -10.31
C THR A 105 4.20 -7.11 -11.45
N GLN A 106 4.91 -8.20 -11.15
CA GLN A 106 5.75 -8.89 -12.13
C GLN A 106 4.95 -9.75 -13.12
N GLY A 107 3.79 -10.28 -12.71
CA GLY A 107 2.93 -11.09 -13.56
C GLY A 107 1.45 -10.75 -13.42
N ILE A 108 0.72 -10.73 -14.54
CA ILE A 108 -0.73 -10.44 -14.54
C ILE A 108 -1.51 -11.41 -13.62
N ASN A 109 -1.03 -12.64 -13.49
CA ASN A 109 -1.61 -13.67 -12.63
C ASN A 109 -1.66 -13.27 -11.14
N ASP A 110 -0.82 -12.32 -10.70
CA ASP A 110 -0.81 -11.86 -9.31
C ASP A 110 -2.09 -11.07 -8.96
N TYR A 111 -2.74 -10.45 -9.93
CA TYR A 111 -4.04 -9.78 -9.73
C TYR A 111 -5.21 -10.74 -9.54
N TYR A 112 -5.05 -12.03 -9.85
CA TYR A 112 -6.10 -13.03 -9.63
C TYR A 112 -5.92 -13.79 -8.30
N ARG A 113 -4.92 -13.42 -7.48
CA ARG A 113 -4.65 -14.07 -6.19
C ARG A 113 -5.57 -13.58 -5.06
N SER A 114 -6.23 -12.42 -5.20
CA SER A 114 -7.17 -11.92 -4.20
C SER A 114 -8.31 -11.11 -4.83
N ALA A 115 -9.46 -11.05 -4.13
CA ALA A 115 -10.60 -10.25 -4.59
C ALA A 115 -10.27 -8.76 -4.67
N ALA A 116 -9.45 -8.25 -3.74
CA ALA A 116 -9.03 -6.85 -3.73
C ALA A 116 -8.12 -6.50 -4.92
N SER A 117 -7.19 -7.39 -5.28
CA SER A 117 -6.33 -7.18 -6.46
C SER A 117 -7.11 -7.31 -7.76
N GLN A 118 -8.06 -8.24 -7.84
CA GLN A 118 -8.96 -8.34 -8.98
C GLN A 118 -9.85 -7.09 -9.12
N ALA A 119 -10.42 -6.60 -8.02
CA ALA A 119 -11.19 -5.36 -8.01
C ALA A 119 -10.34 -4.16 -8.45
N ALA A 120 -9.07 -4.08 -8.01
CA ALA A 120 -8.17 -3.02 -8.46
C ALA A 120 -7.92 -3.07 -9.98
N LEU A 121 -7.74 -4.28 -10.55
CA LEU A 121 -7.58 -4.47 -12.00
C LEU A 121 -8.85 -4.09 -12.77
N GLU A 122 -10.02 -4.56 -12.33
CA GLU A 122 -11.31 -4.29 -12.99
C GLU A 122 -11.74 -2.82 -12.92
N ASN A 123 -11.32 -2.10 -11.87
CA ASN A 123 -11.64 -0.68 -11.67
C ASN A 123 -10.51 0.25 -12.13
N ALA A 124 -9.47 -0.25 -12.80
CA ALA A 124 -8.40 0.58 -13.33
C ALA A 124 -8.83 1.24 -14.65
N ASP A 125 -8.79 2.58 -14.72
CA ASP A 125 -9.00 3.29 -16.00
C ASP A 125 -7.79 3.13 -16.93
N TRP A 126 -6.60 2.97 -16.35
CA TRP A 126 -5.33 2.88 -17.05
C TRP A 126 -4.68 1.54 -16.78
N LEU A 127 -4.36 0.83 -17.86
CA LEU A 127 -3.68 -0.47 -17.81
C LEU A 127 -2.41 -0.39 -18.66
N PHE A 128 -1.25 -0.54 -18.02
CA PHE A 128 0.05 -0.57 -18.69
C PHE A 128 0.56 -2.02 -18.74
N MET A 129 0.28 -2.72 -19.84
CA MET A 129 0.81 -4.06 -20.08
C MET A 129 2.16 -3.99 -20.79
N LEU A 130 3.22 -4.31 -20.05
CA LEU A 130 4.58 -4.43 -20.60
C LEU A 130 4.81 -5.83 -21.17
N ARG A 131 6.03 -6.11 -21.67
CA ARG A 131 6.40 -7.45 -22.20
C ARG A 131 6.08 -8.54 -21.19
N GLN A 132 5.25 -9.51 -21.60
CA GLN A 132 4.90 -10.68 -20.80
C GLN A 132 5.79 -11.88 -21.16
N LYS A 133 6.00 -12.78 -20.19
CA LYS A 133 6.59 -14.10 -20.47
C LYS A 133 5.60 -14.94 -21.27
N GLN A 134 6.09 -15.80 -22.16
CA GLN A 134 5.24 -16.62 -23.03
C GLN A 134 4.27 -17.51 -22.23
N GLU A 135 4.71 -17.97 -21.06
CA GLU A 135 3.92 -18.75 -20.08
C GLU A 135 2.71 -18.01 -19.50
N SER A 136 2.69 -16.67 -19.54
CA SER A 136 1.61 -15.85 -18.98
C SER A 136 0.52 -15.49 -20.00
N ILE A 137 0.69 -15.83 -21.28
CA ILE A 137 -0.20 -15.47 -22.40
C ILE A 137 -0.66 -16.69 -23.20
N ALA A 138 -0.26 -17.90 -22.80
CA ALA A 138 -0.52 -19.16 -23.50
C ALA A 138 -1.66 -19.94 -22.85
#